data_AF-A0A9E0K1Z3-F1
#
_entry.id   AF-A0A9E0K1Z3-F1
#
_cell.length_a   1.000
_cell.length_b   1.000
_cell.length_c   1.000
_cell.angle_alpha   90.00
_cell.angle_beta   90.00
_cell.angle_gamma   90.00
#
_symmetry.space_group_name_H-M   'P 1'
#
loop_
_entity.id
_entity.type
_entity.pdbx_description
1 polymer ?
#
loop_
_entity_poly.entity_id
_entity_poly.type
_entity_poly.pdbx_seq_one_letter_code
_entity_poly.pdbx_strand_id
1 'polypeptide(L)'
;MSQHPQYKLPEDPHAAYRYKAAMKHVELAKQAGKSSEEIHEMFKKIMNFDINDENYVPSEGHENYFKAITAAKAAMAEGKSSEEVHKIFQEIAGKM
;
A
#
# COMPACT_ATOMS: atom_id res chain seq x y z
N MET A 1 18.84 22.24 16.63
CA MET A 1 18.40 21.06 15.86
C MET A 1 16.96 20.80 16.21
N SER A 2 16.01 21.08 15.32
CA SER A 2 14.60 20.77 15.59
C SER A 2 14.46 19.25 15.63
N GLN A 3 14.16 18.69 16.81
CA GLN A 3 13.77 17.29 16.90
C GLN A 3 12.53 17.10 16.03
N HIS A 4 12.62 16.21 15.03
CA HIS A 4 11.45 15.85 14.24
C HIS A 4 10.42 15.19 15.17
N PRO A 5 9.14 15.57 15.09
CA PRO A 5 8.10 14.95 15.90
C PRO A 5 8.07 13.44 15.63
N GLN A 6 8.04 12.66 16.72
CA GLN A 6 7.98 11.21 16.62
C GLN A 6 6.62 10.80 16.04
N TYR A 7 6.65 10.04 14.94
CA TYR A 7 5.43 9.55 14.31
C TYR A 7 4.74 8.51 15.22
N LYS A 8 3.47 8.75 15.54
CA LYS A 8 2.64 7.80 16.30
C LYS A 8 1.97 6.85 15.32
N LEU A 9 2.16 5.56 15.51
CA LEU A 9 1.46 4.54 14.73
C LEU A 9 -0.04 4.61 15.00
N PRO A 10 -0.88 4.55 13.96
CA PRO A 10 -2.31 4.34 14.13
C PRO A 10 -2.60 3.01 14.87
N GLU A 11 -3.72 2.95 15.59
CA GLU A 11 -4.21 1.72 16.23
C GLU A 11 -4.98 0.83 15.23
N ASP A 12 -4.37 0.53 14.08
CA ASP A 12 -4.93 -0.43 13.11
C ASP A 12 -4.04 -1.69 12.99
N PRO A 13 -4.63 -2.87 12.74
CA PRO A 13 -3.88 -4.13 12.69
C PRO A 13 -2.74 -4.14 11.67
N HIS A 14 -2.82 -3.32 10.62
CA HIS A 14 -1.84 -3.23 9.55
C HIS A 14 -0.87 -2.04 9.70
N ALA A 15 -1.04 -1.18 10.72
CA ALA A 15 -0.19 -0.01 10.99
C ALA A 15 1.28 -0.39 11.05
N ALA A 16 1.59 -1.42 11.83
CA ALA A 16 2.95 -1.90 12.04
C ALA A 16 3.58 -2.43 10.74
N TYR A 17 2.80 -3.11 9.90
CA TYR A 17 3.28 -3.61 8.61
C TYR A 17 3.54 -2.45 7.62
N ARG A 18 2.60 -1.50 7.53
CA ARG A 18 2.77 -0.28 6.71
C ARG A 18 3.99 0.51 7.13
N TYR A 19 4.21 0.69 8.43
CA TYR A 19 5.39 1.37 8.97
C TYR A 19 6.69 0.64 8.62
N LYS A 20 6.75 -0.69 8.78
CA LYS A 20 7.93 -1.48 8.41
C LYS A 20 8.23 -1.35 6.90
N ALA A 21 7.21 -1.39 6.05
CA ALA A 21 7.36 -1.16 4.61
C ALA A 21 7.86 0.27 4.33
N ALA A 22 7.22 1.29 4.93
CA ALA A 22 7.59 2.69 4.78
C ALA A 22 9.07 2.92 5.13
N MET A 23 9.55 2.34 6.24
CA MET A 23 10.95 2.47 6.64
C MET A 23 11.94 1.84 5.65
N LYS A 24 11.59 0.71 5.02
CA LYS A 24 12.41 0.15 3.93
C LYS A 24 12.51 1.10 2.74
N HIS A 25 11.40 1.71 2.34
CA HIS A 25 11.39 2.70 1.26
C HIS A 25 12.18 3.97 1.63
N VAL A 26 12.09 4.42 2.88
CA VAL A 26 12.89 5.54 3.42
C VAL A 26 14.38 5.24 3.32
N GLU A 27 14.82 4.03 3.68
CA GLU A 27 16.22 3.63 3.60
C GLU A 27 16.74 3.63 2.16
N LEU A 28 15.98 3.04 1.23
CA LEU A 28 16.31 3.05 -0.20
C LEU A 28 16.34 4.47 -0.77
N ALA A 29 15.39 5.33 -0.39
CA ALA A 29 15.35 6.72 -0.83
C ALA A 29 16.55 7.52 -0.31
N LYS A 30 16.99 7.29 0.93
CA LYS A 30 18.23 7.87 1.47
C LYS A 30 19.46 7.41 0.69
N GLN A 31 19.56 6.11 0.39
CA GLN A 31 20.66 5.56 -0.41
C GLN A 31 20.68 6.13 -1.84
N ALA A 32 19.51 6.39 -2.42
CA ALA A 32 19.36 7.04 -3.72
C ALA A 32 19.61 8.56 -3.69
N GLY A 33 19.95 9.15 -2.53
CA GLY A 33 20.26 10.57 -2.40
C GLY A 33 19.04 11.50 -2.49
N LYS A 34 17.82 11.01 -2.23
CA LYS A 34 16.61 11.84 -2.21
C LYS A 34 16.63 12.84 -1.06
N SER A 35 15.97 13.98 -1.27
CA SER A 35 15.84 15.04 -0.26
C SER A 35 14.96 14.61 0.92
N SER A 36 15.09 15.33 2.05
CA SER A 36 14.27 15.07 3.23
C SER A 36 12.78 15.30 2.96
N GLU A 37 12.41 16.31 2.18
CA GLU A 37 11.02 16.54 1.74
C GLU A 37 10.46 15.33 0.97
N GLU A 38 11.21 14.80 -0.02
CA GLU A 38 10.75 13.67 -0.82
C GLU A 38 10.55 12.40 0.02
N ILE A 39 11.47 12.16 0.96
CA ILE A 39 11.39 11.04 1.90
C ILE A 39 10.17 11.20 2.82
N HIS A 40 9.91 12.41 3.31
CA HIS A 40 8.73 12.70 4.13
C HIS A 40 7.43 12.47 3.37
N GLU A 41 7.31 12.97 2.14
CA GLU A 41 6.11 12.80 1.33
C GLU A 41 5.88 11.32 0.97
N MET A 42 6.94 10.57 0.68
CA MET A 42 6.86 9.12 0.47
C MET A 42 6.39 8.39 1.72
N PHE A 43 6.96 8.71 2.88
CA PHE A 43 6.55 8.10 4.16
C PHE A 43 5.07 8.36 4.45
N LYS A 44 4.60 9.60 4.30
CA LYS A 44 3.17 9.95 4.47
C LYS A 44 2.28 9.16 3.53
N LYS A 45 2.64 9.07 2.24
CA LYS A 45 1.86 8.32 1.24
C LYS A 45 1.70 6.84 1.62
N ILE A 46 2.76 6.20 2.10
CA ILE A 46 2.71 4.78 2.50
C ILE A 46 1.90 4.60 3.79
N MET A 47 2.08 5.47 4.78
CA MET A 47 1.34 5.39 6.05
C MET A 47 -0.15 5.67 5.89
N ASN A 48 -0.52 6.57 4.96
CA ASN A 48 -1.91 6.93 4.67
C ASN A 48 -2.52 6.10 3.54
N PHE A 49 -1.79 5.10 3.01
CA PHE A 49 -2.32 4.25 1.95
C PHE A 49 -3.55 3.49 2.44
N ASP A 50 -4.67 3.71 1.76
CA ASP A 50 -5.90 2.96 1.93
C ASP A 50 -6.30 2.34 0.60
N ILE A 51 -6.40 1.01 0.59
CA ILE A 51 -6.78 0.21 -0.57
C ILE A 51 -8.28 0.28 -0.88
N ASN A 52 -9.05 0.93 -0.02
CA ASN A 52 -10.48 1.19 -0.20
C ASN A 52 -10.78 2.64 -0.58
N ASP A 53 -9.76 3.51 -0.68
CA ASP A 53 -9.98 4.88 -1.11
C ASP A 53 -10.46 4.91 -2.56
N GLU A 54 -11.72 5.33 -2.76
CA GLU A 54 -12.37 5.43 -4.07
C GLU A 54 -11.72 6.49 -4.97
N ASN A 55 -10.99 7.45 -4.38
CA ASN A 55 -10.28 8.50 -5.11
C ASN A 55 -8.83 8.13 -5.41
N TYR A 56 -8.35 6.97 -4.95
CA TYR A 56 -6.99 6.55 -5.22
C TYR A 56 -6.83 6.21 -6.70
N VAL A 57 -5.93 6.94 -7.37
CA VAL A 57 -5.53 6.66 -8.76
C VAL A 57 -4.24 5.83 -8.74
N PRO A 58 -4.27 4.57 -9.19
CA PRO A 58 -3.08 3.74 -9.26
C PRO A 58 -2.06 4.33 -10.24
N SER A 59 -0.79 4.31 -9.86
CA SER A 59 0.29 4.44 -10.83
C SER A 59 0.27 3.25 -11.80
N GLU A 60 0.79 3.43 -13.02
CA GLU A 60 0.89 2.40 -14.06
C GLU A 60 1.39 1.04 -13.53
N GLY A 61 2.41 1.03 -12.66
CA GLY A 61 2.96 -0.19 -12.07
C GLY A 61 2.07 -0.93 -11.06
N HIS A 62 0.96 -0.32 -10.63
CA HIS A 62 0.04 -0.87 -9.64
C HIS A 62 -1.38 -1.10 -10.22
N GLU A 63 -1.63 -0.76 -11.49
CA GLU A 63 -2.98 -0.87 -12.07
C GLU A 63 -3.57 -2.29 -11.98
N ASN A 64 -2.78 -3.30 -12.32
CA ASN A 64 -3.25 -4.70 -12.30
C ASN A 64 -3.54 -5.17 -10.87
N TYR A 65 -2.73 -4.75 -9.90
CA TYR A 65 -2.99 -5.03 -8.49
C TYR A 65 -4.33 -4.44 -8.04
N PHE A 66 -4.62 -3.19 -8.41
CA PHE A 66 -5.90 -2.57 -8.08
C PHE A 66 -7.09 -3.23 -8.76
N LYS A 67 -6.98 -3.55 -10.06
CA LYS A 67 -8.00 -4.32 -10.78
C LYS A 67 -8.28 -5.66 -10.11
N ALA A 68 -7.23 -6.36 -9.69
CA ALA A 68 -7.33 -7.65 -9.00
C ALA A 68 -8.06 -7.54 -7.66
N ILE A 69 -7.74 -6.52 -6.85
CA ILE A 69 -8.41 -6.27 -5.57
C ILE A 69 -9.89 -5.95 -5.78
N THR A 70 -10.23 -5.09 -6.74
CA THR A 70 -11.63 -4.73 -7.04
C THR A 70 -12.42 -5.96 -7.46
N ALA A 71 -11.88 -6.80 -8.35
CA ALA A 71 -12.53 -8.03 -8.78
C ALA A 71 -12.68 -9.05 -7.63
N ALA A 72 -11.65 -9.19 -6.78
CA ALA A 72 -11.71 -10.05 -5.61
C ALA A 72 -12.76 -9.58 -4.60
N LYS A 73 -12.90 -8.26 -4.37
CA LYS A 73 -13.95 -7.68 -3.53
C LYS A 73 -15.35 -7.93 -4.10
N ALA A 74 -15.54 -7.77 -5.40
CA ALA A 74 -16.81 -8.10 -6.05
C ALA A 74 -17.16 -9.59 -5.90
N ALA A 75 -16.19 -10.49 -6.12
CA ALA A 75 -16.35 -11.92 -5.91
C ALA A 75 -16.72 -12.29 -4.46
N MET A 76 -16.10 -11.64 -3.47
CA MET A 76 -16.48 -11.80 -2.06
C MET A 76 -17.92 -11.35 -1.80
N ALA A 77 -18.33 -10.22 -2.38
CA ALA A 77 -19.70 -9.70 -2.25
C ALA A 77 -20.74 -10.61 -2.93
N GLU A 78 -20.37 -11.29 -4.01
CA GLU A 78 -21.18 -12.34 -4.66
C GLU A 78 -21.26 -13.65 -3.86
N GLY A 79 -20.55 -13.76 -2.73
CA GLY A 79 -20.56 -14.93 -1.87
C GLY A 79 -19.67 -16.07 -2.35
N LYS A 80 -18.69 -15.81 -3.23
CA LYS A 80 -17.72 -16.82 -3.67
C LYS A 80 -16.82 -17.26 -2.52
N SER A 81 -16.31 -18.49 -2.62
CA SER A 81 -15.39 -19.04 -1.62
C SER A 81 -14.08 -18.27 -1.58
N SER A 82 -13.37 -18.35 -0.44
CA SER A 82 -12.05 -17.74 -0.31
C SER A 82 -11.06 -18.23 -1.37
N GLU A 83 -11.18 -19.49 -1.81
CA GLU A 83 -10.31 -20.07 -2.84
C GLU A 83 -10.56 -19.44 -4.21
N GLU A 84 -11.84 -19.26 -4.59
CA GLU A 84 -12.23 -18.58 -5.83
C GLU A 84 -11.83 -17.11 -5.84
N VAL A 85 -12.03 -16.41 -4.72
CA VAL A 85 -11.61 -15.01 -4.54
C VAL A 85 -10.10 -14.88 -4.73
N HIS A 86 -9.32 -15.80 -4.12
CA HIS A 86 -7.86 -15.78 -4.24
C HIS A 86 -7.41 -16.07 -5.68
N LYS A 87 -8.08 -17.01 -6.36
CA LYS A 87 -7.80 -17.34 -7.76
C LYS A 87 -8.07 -16.14 -8.68
N ILE A 88 -9.21 -15.46 -8.54
CA ILE A 88 -9.54 -14.25 -9.30
C ILE A 88 -8.49 -13.17 -9.10
N PHE A 89 -8.06 -12.96 -7.85
CA PHE A 89 -6.97 -12.02 -7.55
C PHE A 89 -5.68 -12.38 -8.29
N GLN A 90 -5.23 -13.63 -8.20
CA GLN A 90 -3.98 -14.09 -8.83
C GLN A 90 -4.00 -14.02 -10.36
N GLU A 91 -5.15 -14.31 -10.98
CA GLU A 91 -5.30 -14.24 -12.44
C GLU A 91 -5.16 -12.80 -12.96
N ILE A 92 -5.70 -11.81 -12.23
CA ILE A 92 -5.70 -10.41 -12.67
C ILE A 92 -4.42 -9.68 -12.25
N ALA A 93 -3.89 -9.97 -11.07
CA ALA A 93 -2.65 -9.36 -10.58
C ALA A 93 -1.42 -9.81 -11.42
N GLY A 94 -1.57 -10.91 -12.16
CA GLY A 94 -0.48 -11.64 -12.79
C GLY A 94 0.23 -12.52 -11.76
N LYS A 95 0.85 -13.63 -12.22
CA LYS A 95 1.78 -14.40 -11.39
C LYS A 95 2.96 -13.48 -11.03
N MET A 96 2.87 -12.80 -9.88
CA MET A 96 4.01 -12.17 -9.22
C MET A 96 4.97 -13.25 -8.70
#